data_AF-A0A511FRV1-F1
#
_entry.id   AF-A0A511FRV1-F1
#
_cell.length_a   1.000
_cell.length_b   1.000
_cell.length_c   1.000
_cell.angle_alpha   90.00
_cell.angle_beta   90.00
_cell.angle_gamma   90.00
#
_symmetry.space_group_name_H-M   'P 1'
#
loop_
_entity.id
_entity.type
_entity.pdbx_description
1 polymer ?
#
loop_
_entity_poly.entity_id
_entity_poly.type
_entity_poly.pdbx_seq_one_letter_code
_entity_poly.pdbx_strand_id
1 'polypeptide(L)'
;MSKRPSLGSIGLDLDDIEAKPASGQKVAAFHEQAPTQPPQDQPGAYVKDKAVNMTVYLLPHDHKRLKQLAVEHDTTIQALVMDGLDVILKDNGQEPLTRWKTRRKPRG
;
A
#
# COMPACT_ATOMS: atom_id res chain seq x y z
N MET A 1 10.19 -37.49 -27.83
CA MET A 1 11.41 -36.65 -27.66
C MET A 1 11.01 -35.20 -27.85
N SER A 2 10.69 -34.47 -26.78
CA SER A 2 10.22 -33.08 -26.84
C SER A 2 11.40 -32.11 -26.74
N LYS A 3 11.54 -31.25 -27.75
CA LYS A 3 12.59 -30.23 -27.87
C LYS A 3 12.36 -29.10 -26.85
N ARG A 4 13.39 -28.78 -26.05
CA ARG A 4 13.42 -27.60 -25.18
C ARG A 4 13.67 -26.34 -26.02
N PRO A 5 12.92 -25.25 -25.87
CA PRO A 5 13.30 -23.97 -26.45
C PRO A 5 14.41 -23.32 -25.61
N SER A 6 15.52 -23.01 -26.28
CA SER A 6 16.66 -22.25 -25.76
C SER A 6 16.27 -20.77 -25.66
N LEU A 7 16.44 -20.17 -24.48
CA LEU A 7 16.34 -18.73 -24.28
C LEU A 7 17.61 -18.07 -24.84
N GLY A 8 17.51 -17.55 -26.07
CA GLY A 8 18.54 -16.71 -26.68
C GLY A 8 18.67 -15.39 -25.94
N SER A 9 19.92 -15.08 -25.56
CA SER A 9 20.52 -13.75 -25.40
C SER A 9 19.56 -12.55 -25.42
N ILE A 10 19.28 -12.00 -24.24
CA ILE A 10 18.84 -10.62 -24.07
C ILE A 10 20.04 -9.75 -24.51
N GLY A 11 20.01 -9.29 -25.76
CA GLY A 11 20.93 -8.29 -26.28
C GLY A 11 20.68 -6.96 -25.58
N LEU A 12 21.41 -6.71 -24.50
CA LEU A 12 21.63 -5.36 -23.98
C LEU A 12 22.74 -4.76 -24.83
N ASP A 13 22.34 -4.20 -25.98
CA ASP A 13 23.21 -3.37 -26.80
C ASP A 13 23.46 -2.07 -26.02
N LEU A 14 24.68 -1.93 -25.50
CA LEU A 14 25.05 -0.90 -24.52
C LEU A 14 25.52 0.41 -25.19
N ASP A 15 25.47 0.47 -26.53
CA ASP A 15 26.06 1.53 -27.34
C ASP A 15 25.04 2.56 -27.87
N ASP A 16 23.76 2.48 -27.47
CA ASP A 16 22.68 3.35 -27.96
C ASP A 16 22.14 4.30 -26.87
N ILE A 17 23.03 4.85 -26.03
CA ILE A 17 22.68 5.92 -25.07
C ILE A 17 23.00 7.28 -25.70
N GLU A 18 22.13 7.71 -26.61
CA GLU A 18 22.15 9.08 -27.13
C GLU A 18 21.60 10.05 -26.06
N ALA A 19 22.46 10.88 -25.48
CA ALA A 19 22.06 11.85 -24.46
C ALA A 19 21.22 12.98 -25.08
N LYS A 20 19.89 12.94 -24.86
CA LYS A 20 19.00 14.06 -25.20
C LYS A 20 19.43 15.32 -24.43
N PRO A 21 19.52 16.50 -25.08
CA PRO A 21 19.81 17.74 -24.39
C PRO A 21 18.70 18.05 -23.39
N ALA A 22 19.08 18.22 -22.12
CA ALA A 22 18.16 18.54 -21.04
C ALA A 22 17.41 19.84 -21.37
N SER A 23 16.08 19.75 -21.54
CA SER A 23 15.21 20.92 -21.53
C SER A 23 15.38 21.58 -20.16
N GLY A 24 15.99 22.76 -20.11
CA GLY A 24 16.31 23.49 -18.88
C GLY A 24 15.06 23.81 -18.06
N GLN A 25 14.66 22.88 -17.20
CA GLN A 25 13.72 23.15 -16.13
C GLN A 25 14.50 23.88 -15.04
N LYS A 26 14.19 25.18 -14.86
CA LYS A 26 14.80 26.00 -13.81
C LYS A 26 14.53 25.33 -12.45
N VAL A 27 15.58 24.79 -11.85
CA VAL A 27 15.55 24.31 -10.47
C VAL A 27 15.61 25.56 -9.58
N ALA A 28 14.59 25.77 -8.76
CA ALA A 28 14.59 26.86 -7.78
C ALA A 28 15.80 26.72 -6.85
N ALA A 29 16.46 27.84 -6.54
CA ALA A 29 17.61 27.85 -5.66
C ALA A 29 17.20 27.42 -4.24
N PHE A 30 18.09 26.70 -3.55
CA PHE A 30 17.85 26.10 -2.23
C PHE A 30 17.51 27.12 -1.10
N HIS A 31 17.57 28.41 -1.39
CA HIS A 31 17.30 29.51 -0.45
C HIS A 31 15.99 30.26 -0.73
N GLU A 32 15.22 29.85 -1.74
CA GLU A 32 13.90 30.44 -1.97
C GLU A 32 12.91 29.84 -0.96
N GLN A 33 12.75 30.53 0.18
CA GLN A 33 11.69 30.20 1.13
C GLN A 33 10.34 30.37 0.43
N ALA A 34 9.69 29.24 0.13
CA ALA A 34 8.32 29.23 -0.35
C ALA A 34 7.44 30.00 0.66
N PRO A 35 6.50 30.84 0.18
CA PRO A 35 5.61 31.56 1.08
C PRO A 35 4.86 30.57 1.97
N THR A 36 4.89 30.80 3.28
CA THR A 36 4.13 30.04 4.27
C THR A 36 2.64 30.19 3.98
N GLN A 37 2.10 29.28 3.17
CA GLN A 37 0.66 29.16 3.03
C GLN A 37 0.11 28.66 4.37
N PRO A 38 -0.97 29.27 4.90
CA PRO A 38 -1.66 28.69 6.06
C PRO A 38 -2.08 27.25 5.71
N PRO A 39 -2.13 26.32 6.69
CA PRO A 39 -2.58 24.98 6.41
C PRO A 39 -3.99 25.08 5.82
N GLN A 40 -4.11 24.88 4.51
CA GLN A 40 -5.41 24.65 3.92
C GLN A 40 -5.85 23.31 4.49
N ASP A 41 -6.89 23.33 5.34
CA ASP A 41 -7.68 22.16 5.64
C ASP A 41 -8.23 21.65 4.31
N GLN A 42 -7.44 20.82 3.63
CA GLN A 42 -7.88 20.16 2.42
C GLN A 42 -9.04 19.25 2.83
N PRO A 43 -10.26 19.45 2.30
CA PRO A 43 -11.38 18.57 2.56
C PRO A 43 -11.07 17.23 1.91
N GLY A 44 -10.40 16.38 2.67
CA GLY A 44 -9.75 15.19 2.13
C GLY A 44 -8.52 14.72 2.89
N ALA A 45 -8.09 15.31 4.01
CA ALA A 45 -7.07 14.68 4.88
C ALA A 45 -7.54 13.27 5.24
N TYR A 46 -7.00 12.29 4.52
CA TYR A 46 -7.56 10.96 4.42
C TYR A 46 -7.33 10.27 5.76
N VAL A 47 -8.26 9.43 6.22
CA VAL A 47 -8.07 8.61 7.44
C VAL A 47 -6.74 7.83 7.42
N LYS A 48 -6.16 7.58 6.24
CA LYS A 48 -4.80 7.06 6.07
C LYS A 48 -3.70 7.92 6.68
N ASP A 49 -3.82 9.25 6.66
CA ASP A 49 -2.84 10.18 7.24
C ASP A 49 -2.85 10.12 8.78
N LYS A 50 -3.93 9.58 9.35
CA LYS A 50 -4.08 9.32 10.80
C LYS A 50 -3.98 7.84 11.18
N ALA A 51 -3.87 6.95 10.20
CA ALA A 51 -3.83 5.51 10.45
C ALA A 51 -2.43 5.09 10.88
N VAL A 52 -2.36 4.32 11.97
CA VAL A 52 -1.11 3.73 12.45
C VAL A 52 -0.96 2.34 11.87
N ASN A 53 0.21 2.04 11.30
CA ASN A 53 0.54 0.69 10.85
C ASN A 53 0.83 -0.21 12.06
N MET A 54 0.31 -1.43 12.05
CA MET A 54 0.65 -2.47 13.00
C MET A 54 1.13 -3.71 12.25
N THR A 55 2.30 -4.24 12.65
CA THR A 55 2.85 -5.49 12.12
C THR A 55 2.74 -6.57 13.19
N VAL A 56 2.26 -7.75 12.81
CA VAL A 56 2.11 -8.92 13.69
C VAL A 56 2.88 -10.08 13.10
N TYR A 57 3.74 -10.70 13.91
CA TYR A 57 4.46 -11.92 13.55
C TYR A 57 3.69 -13.13 14.05
N LEU A 58 3.51 -14.11 13.18
CA LEU A 58 2.78 -15.35 13.47
C LEU A 58 3.68 -16.53 13.13
N LEU A 59 3.54 -17.61 13.90
CA LEU A 59 4.15 -18.87 13.51
C LEU A 59 3.52 -19.39 12.21
N PRO A 60 4.24 -20.17 11.40
CA PRO A 60 3.74 -20.63 10.10
C PRO A 60 2.42 -21.40 10.18
N HIS A 61 2.22 -22.16 11.25
CA HIS A 61 0.97 -22.90 11.51
C HIS A 61 -0.22 -21.95 11.69
N ASP A 62 -0.06 -20.92 12.52
CA ASP A 62 -1.15 -19.99 12.84
C ASP A 62 -1.47 -19.07 11.67
N HIS A 63 -0.45 -18.67 10.92
CA HIS A 63 -0.66 -17.94 9.66
C HIS A 63 -1.48 -18.76 8.65
N LYS A 64 -1.19 -20.07 8.50
CA LYS A 64 -1.99 -20.96 7.64
C LYS A 64 -3.43 -21.07 8.12
N ARG A 65 -3.64 -21.25 9.42
CA ARG A 65 -4.98 -21.35 10.02
C ARG A 65 -5.80 -20.08 9.80
N LEU A 66 -5.22 -18.90 10.05
CA LEU A 66 -5.90 -17.62 9.81
C LEU A 66 -6.18 -17.38 8.33
N LYS A 67 -5.26 -17.77 7.44
CA LYS A 67 -5.49 -17.68 6.00
C LYS A 67 -6.66 -18.54 5.55
N GLN A 68 -6.75 -19.77 6.05
CA GLN A 68 -7.84 -20.68 5.72
C GLN A 68 -9.19 -20.12 6.21
N LEU A 69 -9.22 -19.63 7.45
CA LEU A 69 -10.42 -18.99 8.00
C LEU A 69 -10.85 -17.77 7.16
N ALA A 70 -9.91 -16.95 6.70
CA ALA A 70 -10.23 -15.81 5.85
C ALA A 70 -10.86 -16.22 4.51
N VAL A 71 -10.40 -17.31 3.91
CA VAL A 71 -10.98 -17.88 2.69
C VAL A 71 -12.39 -18.41 2.96
N GLU A 72 -12.59 -19.14 4.05
CA GLU A 72 -13.90 -19.70 4.43
C GLU A 72 -14.96 -18.60 4.63
N HIS A 73 -14.55 -17.41 5.09
CA HIS A 73 -15.43 -16.26 5.35
C HIS A 73 -15.42 -15.20 4.23
N ASP A 74 -14.83 -15.48 3.06
CA ASP A 74 -14.67 -14.54 1.94
C ASP A 74 -14.17 -13.15 2.37
N THR A 75 -13.15 -13.14 3.22
CA THR A 75 -12.60 -11.92 3.82
C THR A 75 -11.07 -11.92 3.78
N THR A 76 -10.46 -10.85 4.29
CA THR A 76 -9.00 -10.75 4.43
C THR A 76 -8.58 -11.08 5.85
N ILE A 77 -7.35 -11.60 6.03
CA ILE A 77 -6.78 -11.83 7.37
C ILE A 77 -6.84 -10.55 8.21
N GLN A 78 -6.55 -9.38 7.60
CA GLN A 78 -6.64 -8.10 8.27
C GLN A 78 -8.05 -7.82 8.79
N ALA A 79 -9.09 -8.02 7.97
CA ALA A 79 -10.47 -7.82 8.39
C ALA A 79 -10.86 -8.78 9.52
N LEU A 80 -10.48 -10.05 9.42
CA LEU A 80 -10.69 -11.05 10.49
C LEU A 80 -10.06 -10.63 11.82
N VAL A 81 -8.82 -10.13 11.78
CA VAL A 81 -8.14 -9.63 12.99
C VAL A 81 -8.87 -8.42 13.57
N MET A 82 -9.30 -7.48 12.72
CA MET A 82 -10.08 -6.32 13.17
C MET A 82 -11.42 -6.72 13.77
N ASP A 83 -12.11 -7.70 13.18
CA ASP A 83 -13.39 -8.22 13.70
C ASP A 83 -13.19 -8.91 15.06
N GLY A 84 -12.11 -9.68 15.23
CA GLY A 84 -11.75 -10.27 16.52
C GLY A 84 -11.42 -9.23 17.59
N LEU A 85 -10.72 -8.14 17.22
CA LEU A 85 -10.44 -7.02 18.13
C LEU A 85 -11.74 -6.31 18.54
N ASP A 86 -12.70 -6.13 17.63
CA ASP A 86 -14.00 -5.53 17.96
C ASP A 86 -14.77 -6.34 19.00
N VAL A 87 -14.71 -7.68 18.93
CA VAL A 87 -15.31 -8.55 19.95
C VAL A 87 -14.67 -8.30 21.31
N ILE A 88 -13.34 -8.28 21.38
CA ILE A 88 -12.60 -8.02 22.62
C ILE A 88 -12.93 -6.63 23.18
N LEU A 89 -12.96 -5.60 22.34
CA LEU A 89 -13.30 -4.23 22.75
C LEU A 89 -14.72 -4.14 23.30
N LYS A 90 -15.67 -4.76 22.61
CA LYS A 90 -17.08 -4.80 23.02
C LYS A 90 -17.26 -5.49 24.38
N ASP A 91 -16.57 -6.61 24.59
CA ASP A 91 -16.61 -7.33 25.87
C ASP A 91 -16.06 -6.49 27.04
N ASN A 92 -15.26 -5.46 26.72
CA ASN A 92 -14.73 -4.48 27.67
C ASN A 92 -15.51 -3.15 27.69
N GLY A 93 -16.69 -3.09 27.06
CA GLY A 93 -17.53 -1.89 27.00
C GLY A 93 -16.95 -0.76 26.14
N GLN A 94 -16.01 -1.08 25.24
CA GLN A 94 -15.41 -0.12 24.32
C GLN A 94 -16.05 -0.19 22.94
N GLU A 95 -16.01 0.94 22.24
CA GLU A 95 -16.48 1.04 20.85
C GLU A 95 -15.58 0.24 19.89
N PRO A 96 -16.13 -0.28 18.77
CA PRO A 96 -15.36 -1.01 17.78
C PRO A 96 -14.38 -0.11 17.02
N LEU A 97 -13.41 -0.74 16.38
CA LEU A 97 -12.38 -0.07 15.60
C LEU A 97 -12.97 0.60 14.34
N THR A 98 -12.50 1.83 14.08
CA THR A 98 -12.84 2.54 12.85
C THR A 98 -12.08 1.94 11.67
N ARG A 99 -12.80 1.37 10.70
CA ARG A 99 -12.22 0.79 9.48
C ARG A 99 -12.02 1.85 8.39
N TRP A 100 -10.89 1.82 7.69
CA TRP A 100 -10.69 2.62 6.47
C TRP A 100 -11.47 2.02 5.29
N LYS A 101 -12.41 2.78 4.71
CA LYS A 101 -13.04 2.43 3.44
C LYS A 101 -12.23 3.03 2.29
N THR A 102 -11.50 2.21 1.53
CA THR A 102 -10.99 2.66 0.24
C THR A 102 -12.18 2.99 -0.65
N ARG A 103 -12.37 4.26 -1.00
CA ARG A 103 -13.26 4.61 -2.11
C ARG A 103 -12.64 4.05 -3.39
N ARG A 104 -13.01 2.83 -3.80
CA ARG A 104 -12.65 2.32 -5.12
C ARG A 104 -13.42 3.16 -6.15
N LYS A 105 -12.69 3.86 -7.03
CA LYS A 105 -13.30 4.53 -8.18
C LYS A 105 -13.89 3.45 -9.09
N PRO A 106 -15.16 3.50 -9.49
CA PRO A 106 -15.69 2.56 -10.46
C PRO A 106 -14.86 2.66 -11.73
N ARG A 107 -14.37 1.53 -12.24
CA ARG A 107 -13.80 1.44 -13.58
C ARG A 107 -14.99 1.45 -14.53
N GLY A 108 -15.34 2.64 -15.02
CA GLY A 108 -16.19 2.82 -16.19
C GLY A 108 -15.40 2.58 -17.47
#